data_AF-A0A9N9SZH3-F1
#
_entry.id   AF-A0A9N9SZH3-F1
#
_cell.length_a   1.000
_cell.length_b   1.000
_cell.length_c   1.000
_cell.angle_alpha   90.00
_cell.angle_beta   90.00
_cell.angle_gamma   90.00
#
_symmetry.space_group_name_H-M   'P 1'
#
loop_
_entity.id
_entity.type
_entity.pdbx_description
1 polymer ?
#
loop_
_entity_poly.entity_id
_entity_poly.type
_entity_poly.pdbx_seq_one_letter_code
_entity_poly.pdbx_strand_id
1 'polypeptide(L)'
;MSLTVKPMDQRMGDWEKHTKGMGSKLMMKMGYIIGTGLGKRAEGIINPVSAVIFPTGKSIDYCMNLRERSGGDKDLFSVERKMKRIQRKQENQSRKAYERDKKKEDLFTFINKTVQATGSQNDKLETRQDIKKGSSRDLNIRSMTIQEDIRKAERELDQLQSSLARHTDQTSEIHKKIRDKITRLLAELTNLQKQAQMIKNEQGIRENKKKLTVF
;
A
#
# COMPACT_ATOMS: atom_id res chain seq x y z
N MET A 1 27.51 -7.50 -0.93
CA MET A 1 27.38 -8.29 -2.17
C MET A 1 27.11 -7.31 -3.29
N SER A 2 27.82 -7.42 -4.42
CA SER A 2 27.66 -6.56 -5.61
C SER A 2 26.59 -7.14 -6.55
N LEU A 3 25.89 -6.29 -7.33
CA LEU A 3 24.84 -6.76 -8.25
C LEU A 3 25.41 -7.63 -9.36
N THR A 4 26.69 -7.46 -9.66
CA THR A 4 27.43 -8.29 -10.59
C THR A 4 28.35 -9.20 -9.82
N VAL A 5 28.29 -10.50 -10.10
CA VAL A 5 29.30 -11.44 -9.60
C VAL A 5 30.42 -11.48 -10.63
N LYS A 6 31.59 -10.97 -10.25
CA LYS A 6 32.83 -11.26 -10.99
C LYS A 6 33.32 -12.61 -10.47
N PRO A 7 33.52 -13.63 -11.32
CA PRO A 7 34.21 -14.84 -10.89
C PRO A 7 35.60 -14.42 -10.42
N MET A 8 36.04 -14.99 -9.29
CA MET A 8 37.36 -14.70 -8.72
C MET A 8 38.42 -14.87 -9.80
N ASP A 9 39.44 -13.99 -9.83
CA ASP A 9 40.57 -14.13 -10.73
C ASP A 9 41.36 -15.39 -10.33
N GLN A 10 40.89 -16.54 -10.81
CA GLN A 10 41.50 -17.85 -10.59
C GLN A 10 42.77 -17.93 -11.42
N ARG A 11 43.85 -18.43 -10.81
CA ARG A 11 45.11 -18.65 -11.52
C ARG A 11 44.87 -19.73 -12.58
N MET A 12 45.54 -19.60 -13.72
CA MET A 12 45.51 -20.60 -14.78
C MET A 12 45.85 -21.99 -14.20
N GLY A 13 44.97 -22.97 -14.36
CA GLY A 13 45.12 -24.32 -13.80
C GLY A 13 44.55 -24.54 -12.40
N ASP A 14 43.90 -23.55 -11.77
CA ASP A 14 43.24 -23.71 -10.46
C ASP A 14 42.18 -24.83 -10.46
N TRP A 15 41.55 -25.10 -11.61
CA TRP A 15 40.61 -26.22 -11.77
C TRP A 15 41.27 -27.59 -11.58
N GLU A 16 42.59 -27.69 -11.71
CA GLU A 16 43.34 -28.93 -11.49
C GLU A 16 43.85 -29.09 -10.05
N LYS A 17 43.59 -28.13 -9.15
CA LYS A 17 44.06 -28.17 -7.75
C LYS A 17 43.74 -29.47 -7.01
N HIS A 18 42.59 -30.07 -7.33
CA HIS A 18 42.11 -31.32 -6.71
C HIS A 18 42.36 -32.57 -7.58
N THR A 19 43.10 -32.44 -8.68
CA THR A 19 43.45 -33.56 -9.56
C THR A 19 44.97 -33.64 -9.73
N LYS A 20 45.46 -34.72 -10.33
CA LYS A 20 46.90 -34.92 -10.59
C LYS A 20 47.44 -34.08 -11.76
N GLY A 21 46.72 -33.04 -12.20
CA GLY A 21 47.11 -32.21 -13.33
C GLY A 21 47.18 -32.97 -14.66
N MET A 22 46.20 -33.85 -14.93
CA MET A 22 46.23 -34.67 -16.15
C MET A 22 46.07 -33.82 -17.42
N GLY A 23 45.29 -32.73 -17.38
CA GLY A 23 45.09 -31.84 -18.52
C GLY A 23 46.34 -31.04 -18.83
N SER A 24 46.96 -30.40 -17.83
CA SER A 24 48.25 -29.72 -18.00
C SER A 24 49.35 -30.66 -18.50
N LYS A 25 49.42 -31.90 -17.97
CA LYS A 25 50.37 -32.92 -18.44
C LYS A 25 50.12 -33.32 -19.90
N LEU A 26 48.88 -33.46 -20.32
CA LEU A 26 48.53 -33.77 -21.70
C LEU A 26 48.88 -32.60 -22.63
N MET A 27 48.57 -31.36 -22.23
CA MET A 27 48.92 -30.17 -22.99
C MET A 27 50.43 -30.06 -23.22
N MET A 28 51.25 -30.25 -22.18
CA MET A 28 52.71 -30.24 -22.31
C MET A 28 53.21 -31.33 -23.27
N LYS A 29 52.63 -32.53 -23.22
CA LYS A 29 52.96 -33.61 -24.17
C LYS A 29 52.62 -33.27 -25.61
N MET A 30 51.60 -32.44 -25.84
CA MET A 30 51.21 -31.95 -27.16
C MET A 30 52.02 -30.72 -27.60
N GLY A 31 53.05 -30.33 -26.85
CA GLY A 31 53.94 -29.21 -27.18
C GLY A 31 53.48 -27.86 -26.65
N TYR A 32 52.49 -27.80 -25.75
CA TYR A 32 52.13 -26.55 -25.08
C TYR A 32 53.24 -26.09 -24.14
N ILE A 33 53.62 -24.82 -24.24
CA ILE A 33 54.58 -24.16 -23.35
C ILE A 33 53.79 -23.34 -22.32
N ILE A 34 54.03 -23.61 -21.03
CA ILE A 34 53.35 -22.90 -19.95
C ILE A 34 53.65 -21.40 -20.05
N GLY A 35 52.59 -20.58 -20.08
CA GLY A 35 52.70 -19.13 -20.18
C GLY A 35 52.61 -18.58 -21.61
N THR A 36 52.53 -19.44 -22.64
CA THR A 36 52.27 -19.00 -24.01
C THR A 36 50.80 -19.17 -24.39
N GLY A 37 50.35 -18.42 -25.41
CA GLY A 37 49.07 -18.65 -26.05
C GLY A 37 49.05 -19.96 -26.83
N LEU A 38 47.85 -20.48 -27.10
CA LEU A 38 47.66 -21.60 -28.03
C LEU A 38 47.66 -21.11 -29.49
N GLY A 39 47.78 -22.02 -30.46
CA GLY A 39 47.80 -21.71 -31.90
C GLY A 39 49.18 -21.79 -32.53
N LYS A 40 49.24 -21.76 -33.87
CA LYS A 40 50.49 -21.99 -34.65
C LYS A 40 51.62 -21.04 -34.27
N ARG A 41 51.28 -19.81 -33.92
CA ARG A 41 52.22 -18.74 -33.54
C ARG A 41 52.09 -18.32 -32.08
N ALA A 42 51.47 -19.15 -31.23
CA ALA A 42 51.14 -18.82 -29.85
C ALA A 42 50.32 -17.52 -29.67
N GLU A 43 49.41 -17.25 -30.61
CA GLU A 43 48.59 -16.03 -30.69
C GLU A 43 47.31 -16.07 -29.84
N GLY A 44 46.99 -17.22 -29.26
CA GLY A 44 45.80 -17.41 -28.43
C GLY A 44 45.86 -16.64 -27.11
N ILE A 45 44.69 -16.40 -26.54
CA ILE A 45 44.53 -15.68 -25.27
C ILE A 45 45.13 -16.53 -24.13
N ILE A 46 46.07 -15.94 -23.37
CA ILE A 46 46.74 -16.59 -22.23
C ILE A 46 45.86 -16.55 -20.98
N ASN A 47 45.26 -15.39 -20.69
CA ASN A 47 44.46 -15.18 -19.49
C ASN A 47 43.00 -15.52 -19.77
N PRO A 48 42.34 -16.34 -18.93
CA PRO A 48 40.94 -16.67 -19.14
C PRO A 48 40.07 -15.42 -19.13
N VAL A 49 39.09 -15.37 -20.03
CA VAL A 49 38.13 -14.26 -20.08
C VAL A 49 37.12 -14.43 -18.95
N SER A 50 37.07 -13.45 -18.05
CA SER A 50 36.13 -13.43 -16.93
C SER A 50 34.72 -13.02 -17.41
N ALA A 51 33.71 -13.85 -17.16
CA ALA A 51 32.32 -13.53 -17.47
C ALA A 51 31.68 -12.72 -16.34
N VAL A 52 31.04 -11.59 -16.65
CA VAL A 52 30.27 -10.82 -15.67
C VAL A 52 28.84 -11.34 -15.64
N ILE A 53 28.41 -11.87 -14.50
CA ILE A 53 27.05 -12.39 -14.34
C ILE A 53 26.15 -11.26 -13.83
N PHE A 54 25.10 -10.97 -14.58
CA PHE A 54 24.05 -10.01 -14.20
C PHE A 54 22.93 -10.69 -13.40
N PRO A 55 22.23 -9.94 -12.54
CA PRO A 55 21.14 -10.48 -11.74
C PRO A 55 19.94 -10.86 -12.63
N THR A 56 19.27 -11.95 -12.29
CA THR A 56 18.07 -12.40 -13.00
C THR A 56 16.92 -11.41 -12.84
N GLY A 57 16.06 -11.32 -13.85
CA GLY A 57 14.88 -10.44 -13.84
C GLY A 57 15.19 -8.94 -14.01
N LYS A 58 16.43 -8.57 -14.32
CA LYS A 58 16.81 -7.19 -14.66
C LYS A 58 17.30 -7.11 -16.10
N SER A 59 16.97 -6.02 -16.79
CA SER A 59 17.46 -5.78 -18.15
C SER A 59 18.94 -5.37 -18.15
N ILE A 60 19.61 -5.61 -19.28
CA ILE A 60 20.98 -5.16 -19.50
C ILE A 60 21.09 -3.63 -19.36
N ASP A 61 20.13 -2.91 -19.94
CA ASP A 61 20.05 -1.44 -19.86
C ASP A 61 19.98 -0.97 -18.41
N TYR A 62 19.18 -1.63 -17.57
CA TYR A 62 19.09 -1.29 -16.16
C TYR A 62 20.45 -1.43 -15.46
N CYS A 63 21.17 -2.52 -15.74
CA CYS A 63 22.46 -2.80 -15.13
C CYS A 63 23.55 -1.84 -15.62
N MET A 64 23.57 -1.54 -16.93
CA MET A 64 24.52 -0.61 -17.53
C MET A 64 24.32 0.80 -16.99
N ASN A 65 23.07 1.24 -16.94
CA ASN A 65 22.73 2.58 -16.48
C ASN A 65 23.00 2.74 -14.97
N LEU A 66 22.92 1.67 -14.19
CA LEU A 66 23.35 1.68 -12.79
C LEU A 66 24.88 1.78 -12.65
N ARG A 67 25.63 1.12 -13.54
CA ARG A 67 27.09 1.13 -13.60
C ARG A 67 27.67 2.49 -14.01
N GLU A 68 27.04 3.17 -14.97
CA GLU A 68 27.42 4.53 -15.36
C GLU A 68 27.28 5.50 -14.18
N ARG A 69 26.16 5.39 -13.47
CA ARG A 69 25.86 6.23 -12.30
C ARG A 69 26.69 5.90 -11.08
N SER A 70 27.23 4.70 -11.00
CA SER A 70 28.19 4.32 -9.95
C SER A 70 29.60 4.80 -10.24
N GLY A 71 29.87 5.40 -11.41
CA GLY A 71 31.21 5.86 -11.77
C GLY A 71 32.25 4.74 -11.82
N GLY A 72 31.82 3.49 -12.04
CA GLY A 72 32.70 2.32 -12.01
C GLY A 72 32.89 1.67 -10.63
N ASP A 73 32.19 2.14 -9.59
CA ASP A 73 32.22 1.48 -8.28
C ASP A 73 31.76 0.02 -8.39
N LYS A 74 32.46 -0.88 -7.69
CA LYS A 74 32.17 -2.31 -7.66
C LYS A 74 30.86 -2.63 -6.92
N ASP A 75 30.39 -1.75 -6.04
CA ASP A 75 29.28 -1.99 -5.12
C ASP A 75 27.94 -1.36 -5.59
N LEU A 76 27.41 -1.87 -6.70
CA LEU A 76 26.23 -1.31 -7.37
C LEU A 76 24.95 -1.32 -6.49
N PHE A 77 24.86 -2.19 -5.48
CA PHE A 77 23.72 -2.23 -4.56
C PHE A 77 23.62 -1.00 -3.65
N SER A 78 24.74 -0.35 -3.32
CA SER A 78 24.73 0.88 -2.54
C SER A 78 24.07 2.01 -3.33
N VAL A 79 24.41 2.10 -4.62
CA VAL A 79 23.85 3.07 -5.56
C VAL A 79 22.36 2.81 -5.80
N GLU A 80 21.95 1.56 -6.01
CA GLU A 80 20.53 1.21 -6.17
C GLU A 80 19.70 1.62 -4.95
N ARG A 81 20.20 1.33 -3.73
CA ARG A 81 19.51 1.72 -2.48
C ARG A 81 19.42 3.23 -2.34
N LYS A 82 20.48 3.96 -2.67
CA LYS A 82 20.49 5.43 -2.64
C LYS A 82 19.44 5.99 -3.61
N MET A 83 19.36 5.46 -4.83
CA MET A 83 18.37 5.88 -5.83
C MET A 83 16.93 5.64 -5.37
N LYS A 84 16.63 4.43 -4.88
CA LYS A 84 15.31 4.12 -4.31
C LYS A 84 14.94 5.05 -3.16
N ARG A 85 15.92 5.44 -2.33
CA ARG A 85 15.71 6.41 -1.24
C ARG A 85 15.38 7.81 -1.77
N ILE A 86 16.09 8.27 -2.80
CA ILE A 86 15.83 9.57 -3.44
C ILE A 86 14.44 9.57 -4.10
N GLN A 87 14.12 8.52 -4.85
CA GLN A 87 12.81 8.37 -5.50
C GLN A 87 11.67 8.39 -4.49
N ARG A 88 11.75 7.60 -3.41
CA ARG A 88 10.77 7.62 -2.32
C ARG A 88 10.65 8.99 -1.65
N LYS A 89 11.76 9.73 -1.54
CA LYS A 89 11.74 11.08 -0.96
C LYS A 89 10.99 12.07 -1.88
N GLN A 90 11.25 12.02 -3.18
CA GLN A 90 10.55 12.83 -4.18
C GLN A 90 9.05 12.52 -4.23
N GLU A 91 8.68 11.24 -4.26
CA GLU A 91 7.28 10.79 -4.25
C GLU A 91 6.54 11.23 -2.99
N ASN A 92 7.18 11.13 -1.82
CA ASN A 92 6.58 11.64 -0.58
C ASN A 92 6.43 13.16 -0.59
N GLN A 93 7.35 13.90 -1.20
CA GLN A 93 7.24 15.35 -1.35
C GLN A 93 6.09 15.72 -2.30
N SER A 94 5.96 15.06 -3.45
CA SER A 94 4.87 15.30 -4.39
C SER A 94 3.51 14.92 -3.79
N ARG A 95 3.41 13.80 -3.08
CA ARG A 95 2.18 13.41 -2.37
C ARG A 95 1.75 14.46 -1.36
N LYS A 96 2.69 14.97 -0.55
CA LYS A 96 2.41 16.04 0.42
C LYS A 96 2.02 17.35 -0.26
N ALA A 97 2.62 17.69 -1.40
CA ALA A 97 2.23 18.86 -2.17
C ALA A 97 0.79 18.72 -2.69
N TYR A 98 0.45 17.57 -3.27
CA TYR A 98 -0.90 17.25 -3.73
C TYR A 98 -1.94 17.33 -2.60
N GLU A 99 -1.64 16.78 -1.42
CA GLU A 99 -2.53 16.88 -0.26
C GLU A 99 -2.73 18.31 0.23
N ARG A 100 -1.70 19.17 0.13
CA ARG A 100 -1.83 20.60 0.49
C ARG A 100 -2.70 21.33 -0.50
N ASP A 101 -2.50 21.09 -1.80
CA ASP A 101 -3.27 21.76 -2.85
C ASP A 101 -4.72 21.29 -2.84
N LYS A 102 -4.99 20.01 -2.57
CA LYS A 102 -6.36 19.50 -2.37
C LYS A 102 -7.10 20.18 -1.21
N LYS A 103 -6.37 20.60 -0.16
CA LYS A 103 -6.96 21.30 0.99
C LYS A 103 -7.19 22.79 0.75
N LYS A 104 -6.56 23.37 -0.27
CA LYS A 104 -6.84 24.75 -0.66
C LYS A 104 -8.19 24.75 -1.38
N GLU A 105 -9.10 25.57 -0.91
CA GLU A 105 -10.35 25.83 -1.60
C GLU A 105 -10.02 26.70 -2.82
N ASP A 106 -10.11 26.13 -4.03
CA ASP A 106 -9.96 26.89 -5.27
C ASP A 106 -11.22 27.71 -5.56
N LEU A 107 -11.07 28.78 -6.35
CA LEU A 107 -12.18 29.62 -6.82
C LEU A 107 -13.28 28.79 -7.50
N PHE A 108 -12.90 27.73 -8.22
CA PHE A 108 -13.84 26.80 -8.84
C PHE A 108 -14.56 25.93 -7.80
N THR A 109 -13.91 25.54 -6.71
CA THR A 109 -14.56 24.84 -5.59
C THR A 109 -15.59 25.75 -4.92
N PHE A 110 -15.26 27.03 -4.73
CA PHE A 110 -16.18 28.03 -4.23
C PHE A 110 -17.38 28.20 -5.16
N ILE A 111 -17.15 28.41 -6.46
CA ILE A 111 -18.23 28.55 -7.46
C ILE A 111 -19.09 27.31 -7.49
N ASN A 112 -18.50 26.11 -7.54
CA ASN A 112 -19.22 24.85 -7.51
C ASN A 112 -20.07 24.72 -6.24
N LYS A 113 -19.54 25.14 -5.08
CA LYS A 113 -20.29 25.18 -3.83
C LYS A 113 -21.44 26.18 -3.89
N THR A 114 -21.23 27.42 -4.30
CA THR A 114 -22.29 28.45 -4.35
C THR A 114 -23.35 28.20 -5.41
N VAL A 115 -22.98 27.65 -6.57
CA VAL A 115 -23.92 27.39 -7.69
C VAL A 115 -24.67 26.07 -7.50
N GLN A 116 -24.07 25.08 -6.83
CA GLN A 116 -24.75 23.81 -6.53
C GLN A 116 -25.47 23.80 -5.17
N ALA A 117 -25.11 24.67 -4.21
CA ALA A 117 -25.78 24.75 -2.91
C ALA A 117 -27.24 25.23 -2.99
N THR A 118 -27.66 25.85 -4.10
CA THR A 118 -29.06 26.20 -4.35
C THR A 118 -29.93 24.99 -4.74
N GLY A 119 -29.35 23.79 -4.87
CA GLY A 119 -30.07 22.55 -5.14
C GLY A 119 -29.53 21.34 -4.36
N SER A 120 -30.25 20.94 -3.31
CA SER A 120 -30.31 19.58 -2.73
C SER A 120 -29.21 19.06 -1.77
N GLN A 121 -29.65 18.68 -0.56
CA GLN A 121 -29.57 17.32 0.01
C GLN A 121 -28.26 16.51 -0.20
N ASN A 122 -27.08 17.06 0.08
CA ASN A 122 -25.81 16.33 -0.10
C ASN A 122 -25.41 15.40 1.07
N ASP A 123 -25.92 15.59 2.29
CA ASP A 123 -25.48 14.80 3.47
C ASP A 123 -25.74 13.28 3.37
N LYS A 124 -26.81 12.87 2.66
CA LYS A 124 -27.15 11.43 2.52
C LYS A 124 -26.23 10.68 1.55
N LEU A 125 -25.70 11.37 0.54
CA LEU A 125 -24.81 10.75 -0.46
C LEU A 125 -23.40 10.56 0.10
N GLU A 126 -22.91 11.52 0.87
CA GLU A 126 -21.59 11.44 1.52
C GLU A 126 -21.51 10.29 2.52
N THR A 127 -22.52 10.15 3.39
CA THR A 127 -22.58 9.06 4.38
C THR A 127 -22.51 7.67 3.74
N ARG A 128 -23.19 7.46 2.60
CA ARG A 128 -23.14 6.20 1.85
C ARG A 128 -21.79 5.94 1.22
N GLN A 129 -21.14 6.98 0.67
CA GLN A 129 -19.81 6.82 0.08
C GLN A 129 -18.76 6.50 1.14
N ASP A 130 -18.87 7.08 2.33
CA ASP A 130 -17.91 6.84 3.42
C ASP A 130 -18.02 5.44 4.01
N ILE A 131 -19.23 4.88 4.11
CA ILE A 131 -19.46 3.48 4.50
C ILE A 131 -18.78 2.52 3.49
N LYS A 132 -18.86 2.82 2.19
CA LYS A 132 -18.21 2.00 1.16
C LYS A 132 -16.69 2.09 1.16
N LYS A 133 -16.12 3.26 1.50
CA LYS A 133 -14.66 3.50 1.50
C LYS A 133 -13.94 2.92 2.73
N GLY A 134 -14.63 2.72 3.86
CA GLY A 134 -14.01 2.29 5.13
C GLY A 134 -13.49 0.83 5.12
N SER A 135 -12.50 0.54 5.97
CA SER A 135 -11.99 -0.83 6.17
C SER A 135 -13.04 -1.74 6.81
N SER A 136 -12.90 -3.07 6.69
CA SER A 136 -13.80 -4.03 7.37
C SER A 136 -13.75 -3.87 8.89
N ARG A 137 -12.58 -3.57 9.45
CA ARG A 137 -12.39 -3.24 10.86
C ARG A 137 -13.17 -1.98 11.24
N ASP A 138 -13.09 -0.92 10.43
CA ASP A 138 -13.77 0.35 10.71
C ASP A 138 -15.29 0.19 10.65
N LEU A 139 -15.80 -0.62 9.72
CA LEU A 139 -17.23 -0.96 9.65
C LEU A 139 -17.69 -1.71 10.90
N ASN A 140 -16.89 -2.64 11.42
CA ASN A 140 -17.24 -3.37 12.64
C ASN A 140 -17.25 -2.46 13.87
N ILE A 141 -16.28 -1.56 13.99
CA ILE A 141 -16.24 -0.55 15.05
C ILE A 141 -17.48 0.36 14.94
N ARG A 142 -17.79 0.90 13.77
CA ARG A 142 -18.98 1.73 13.54
C ARG A 142 -20.29 0.99 13.82
N SER A 143 -20.36 -0.29 13.47
CA SER A 143 -21.53 -1.12 13.80
C SER A 143 -21.71 -1.24 15.30
N MET A 144 -20.63 -1.40 16.05
CA MET A 144 -20.68 -1.51 17.51
C MET A 144 -21.10 -0.19 18.15
N THR A 145 -20.54 0.94 17.70
CA THR A 145 -20.89 2.27 18.24
C THR A 145 -22.36 2.60 18.00
N ILE A 146 -22.86 2.39 16.78
CA ILE A 146 -24.28 2.66 16.46
C ILE A 146 -25.21 1.77 17.29
N GLN A 147 -24.85 0.51 17.55
CA GLN A 147 -25.63 -0.35 18.44
C GLN A 147 -25.63 0.14 19.89
N GLU A 148 -24.51 0.67 20.36
CA GLU A 148 -24.43 1.29 21.68
C GLU A 148 -25.29 2.55 21.79
N ASP A 149 -25.26 3.40 20.75
CA ASP A 149 -26.06 4.62 20.68
C ASP A 149 -27.56 4.32 20.59
N ILE A 150 -27.96 3.29 19.85
CA ILE A 150 -29.35 2.80 19.84
C ILE A 150 -29.77 2.39 21.26
N ARG A 151 -28.96 1.60 21.97
CA ARG A 151 -29.26 1.19 23.35
C ARG A 151 -29.35 2.37 24.31
N LYS A 152 -28.52 3.40 24.12
CA LYS A 152 -28.57 4.63 24.93
C LYS A 152 -29.88 5.40 24.66
N ALA A 153 -30.22 5.60 23.38
CA ALA A 153 -31.44 6.28 22.98
C ALA A 153 -32.71 5.55 23.47
N GLU A 154 -32.74 4.21 23.40
CA GLU A 154 -33.82 3.38 23.94
C GLU A 154 -33.99 3.59 25.45
N ARG A 155 -32.91 3.55 26.23
CA ARG A 155 -32.96 3.79 27.69
C ARG A 155 -33.44 5.20 28.01
N GLU A 156 -32.99 6.21 27.27
CA GLU A 156 -33.45 7.59 27.47
C GLU A 156 -34.93 7.74 27.13
N LEU A 157 -35.40 7.03 26.11
CA LEU A 157 -36.81 7.01 25.74
C LEU A 157 -37.66 6.39 26.85
N ASP A 158 -37.24 5.25 27.41
CA ASP A 158 -37.92 4.60 28.54
C ASP A 158 -37.96 5.49 29.79
N GLN A 159 -36.88 6.22 30.07
CA GLN A 159 -36.81 7.18 31.18
C GLN A 159 -37.77 8.36 30.97
N LEU A 160 -37.85 8.90 29.75
CA LEU A 160 -38.75 10.00 29.43
C LEU A 160 -40.21 9.54 29.41
N GLN A 161 -40.49 8.33 28.93
CA GLN A 161 -41.84 7.74 29.03
C GLN A 161 -42.25 7.56 30.49
N SER A 162 -41.36 7.05 31.34
CA SER A 162 -41.60 6.94 32.78
C SER A 162 -41.80 8.29 33.46
N SER A 163 -41.13 9.34 32.97
CA SER A 163 -41.31 10.71 33.45
C SER A 163 -42.62 11.31 32.97
N LEU A 164 -43.03 11.02 31.74
CA LEU A 164 -44.32 11.44 31.17
C LEU A 164 -45.49 10.81 31.95
N ALA A 165 -45.38 9.54 32.34
CA ALA A 165 -46.38 8.87 33.16
C ALA A 165 -46.56 9.51 34.55
N ARG A 166 -45.54 10.19 35.08
CA ARG A 166 -45.62 10.91 36.38
C ARG A 166 -46.19 12.32 36.25
N HIS A 167 -46.07 12.95 35.08
CA HIS A 167 -46.59 14.28 34.80
C HIS A 167 -47.85 14.18 33.94
N THR A 168 -49.01 13.96 34.57
CA THR A 168 -50.30 13.76 33.88
C THR A 168 -50.91 15.05 33.31
N ASP A 169 -50.42 16.22 33.74
CA ASP A 169 -50.99 17.51 33.38
C ASP A 169 -50.58 17.93 31.96
N GLN A 170 -51.46 17.61 31.00
CA GLN A 170 -51.19 17.81 29.57
C GLN A 170 -50.93 19.28 29.18
N THR A 171 -51.49 20.22 29.92
CA THR A 171 -51.34 21.67 29.73
C THR A 171 -50.05 22.24 30.31
N SER A 172 -49.35 21.50 31.18
CA SER A 172 -48.08 21.92 31.78
C SER A 172 -46.96 22.01 30.74
N GLU A 173 -46.16 23.08 30.80
CA GLU A 173 -44.99 23.27 29.94
C GLU A 173 -43.96 22.14 30.10
N ILE A 174 -43.93 21.47 31.25
CA ILE A 174 -43.05 20.32 31.51
C ILE A 174 -43.50 19.12 30.67
N HIS A 175 -44.80 18.80 30.65
CA HIS A 175 -45.35 17.70 29.86
C HIS A 175 -45.11 17.91 28.36
N LYS A 176 -45.32 19.14 27.85
CA LYS A 176 -45.02 19.49 26.45
C LYS A 176 -43.54 19.27 26.11
N LYS A 177 -42.61 19.75 26.95
CA LYS A 177 -41.16 19.56 26.74
C LYS A 177 -40.74 18.10 26.74
N ILE A 178 -41.26 17.29 27.65
CA ILE A 178 -40.96 15.84 27.70
C ILE A 178 -41.47 15.17 26.43
N ARG A 179 -42.70 15.48 25.99
CA ARG A 179 -43.27 14.95 24.75
C ARG A 179 -42.44 15.34 23.52
N ASP A 180 -42.02 16.59 23.43
CA ASP A 180 -41.18 17.07 22.32
C ASP A 180 -39.79 16.42 22.34
N LYS A 181 -39.25 16.08 23.52
CA LYS A 181 -38.00 15.33 23.63
C LYS A 181 -38.17 13.89 23.16
N ILE A 182 -39.29 13.24 23.51
CA ILE A 182 -39.64 11.89 23.03
C ILE A 182 -39.75 11.87 21.50
N THR A 183 -40.41 12.86 20.88
CA THR A 183 -40.55 12.90 19.42
C THR A 183 -39.21 13.06 18.71
N ARG A 184 -38.29 13.89 19.26
CA ARG A 184 -36.93 14.04 18.74
C ARG A 184 -36.12 12.75 18.86
N LEU A 185 -36.15 12.10 20.02
CA LEU A 185 -35.46 10.83 20.23
C LEU A 185 -36.01 9.72 19.34
N LEU A 186 -37.33 9.66 19.11
CA LEU A 186 -37.92 8.73 18.14
C LEU A 186 -37.38 8.97 16.73
N ALA A 187 -37.31 10.23 16.28
CA ALA A 187 -36.75 10.56 14.97
C ALA A 187 -35.26 10.15 14.88
N GLU A 188 -34.48 10.40 15.92
CA GLU A 188 -33.07 10.01 16.01
C GLU A 188 -32.88 8.49 15.99
N LEU A 189 -33.68 7.76 16.77
CA LEU A 189 -33.67 6.29 16.83
C LEU A 189 -33.96 5.71 15.44
N THR A 190 -34.96 6.25 14.72
CA THR A 190 -35.23 5.80 13.34
C THR A 190 -34.06 6.07 12.38
N ASN A 191 -33.27 7.13 12.61
CA ASN A 191 -32.10 7.43 11.79
C ASN A 191 -30.95 6.47 12.11
N LEU A 192 -30.66 6.23 13.39
CA LEU A 192 -29.67 5.25 13.83
C LEU A 192 -30.01 3.84 13.34
N GLN A 193 -31.28 3.44 13.39
CA GLN A 193 -31.75 2.17 12.82
C GLN A 193 -31.51 2.09 11.30
N LYS A 194 -31.78 3.16 10.56
CA LYS A 194 -31.48 3.23 9.11
C LYS A 194 -29.98 3.07 8.85
N GLN A 195 -29.13 3.73 9.62
CA GLN A 195 -27.67 3.61 9.50
C GLN A 195 -27.19 2.19 9.82
N ALA A 196 -27.71 1.58 10.89
CA ALA A 196 -27.40 0.20 11.25
C ALA A 196 -27.76 -0.77 10.11
N GLN A 197 -28.94 -0.59 9.50
CA GLN A 197 -29.35 -1.42 8.37
C GLN A 197 -28.44 -1.23 7.14
N MET A 198 -27.99 0.00 6.85
CA MET A 198 -27.05 0.25 5.76
C MET A 198 -25.71 -0.46 5.98
N ILE A 199 -25.17 -0.42 7.20
CA ILE A 199 -23.91 -1.10 7.54
C ILE A 199 -24.06 -2.61 7.43
N LYS A 200 -25.17 -3.17 7.92
CA LYS A 200 -25.48 -4.61 7.83
C LYS A 200 -25.53 -5.07 6.37
N ASN A 201 -26.16 -4.29 5.50
CA ASN A 201 -26.21 -4.59 4.07
C ASN A 201 -24.81 -4.58 3.43
N GLU A 202 -23.98 -3.58 3.75
CA GLU A 202 -22.60 -3.49 3.25
C GLU A 202 -21.73 -4.64 3.75
N GLN A 203 -21.85 -5.03 5.02
CA GLN A 203 -21.17 -6.21 5.57
C GLN A 203 -21.57 -7.48 4.80
N GLY A 204 -22.87 -7.66 4.53
CA GLY A 204 -23.36 -8.79 3.73
C GLY A 204 -22.76 -8.81 2.31
N ILE A 205 -22.67 -7.66 1.65
CA ILE A 205 -22.03 -7.54 0.32
C ILE A 205 -20.56 -7.96 0.38
N ARG A 206 -19.82 -7.50 1.41
CA ARG A 206 -18.40 -7.84 1.58
C ARG A 206 -18.16 -9.32 1.89
N GLU A 207 -18.99 -9.91 2.74
CA GLU A 207 -18.93 -11.35 3.03
C GLU A 207 -19.24 -12.19 1.77
N ASN A 208 -20.26 -11.80 1.00
CA ASN A 208 -20.58 -12.47 -0.26
C ASN A 208 -19.45 -12.35 -1.28
N LYS A 209 -18.85 -11.15 -1.42
CA LYS A 209 -17.67 -10.96 -2.27
C LYS A 209 -16.52 -11.85 -1.82
N LYS A 210 -16.24 -11.92 -0.52
CA LYS A 210 -15.17 -12.76 0.04
C LYS A 210 -15.37 -14.22 -0.32
N LYS A 211 -16.60 -14.75 -0.18
CA LYS A 211 -16.95 -16.13 -0.56
C LYS A 211 -16.71 -16.42 -2.06
N LEU A 212 -16.96 -15.45 -2.93
CA LEU A 212 -16.78 -15.57 -4.38
C LEU A 212 -15.33 -15.40 -4.85
N THR A 213 -14.42 -14.94 -3.98
CA THR A 213 -13.01 -14.69 -4.32
C THR A 213 -12.04 -15.73 -3.78
N VAL A 214 -12.53 -16.75 -3.08
CA VAL A 214 -11.71 -17.90 -2.64
C VAL A 214 -11.81 -18.94 -3.75
N PHE A 215 -10.75 -19.06 -4.55
CA PHE A 215 -10.53 -20.13 -5.53
C PHE A 215 -9.45 -21.08 -5.04
#